data_AF-A0A7Y1SXP2-F1
#
_entry.id   AF-A0A7Y1SXP2-F1
#
_cell.length_a   1.000
_cell.length_b   1.000
_cell.length_c   1.000
_cell.angle_alpha   90.00
_cell.angle_beta   90.00
_cell.angle_gamma   90.00
#
_symmetry.space_group_name_H-M   'P 1'
#
loop_
_entity.id
_entity.type
_entity.pdbx_description
1 polymer ?
#
loop_
_entity_poly.entity_id
_entity_poly.type
_entity_poly.pdbx_seq_one_letter_code
_entity_poly.pdbx_strand_id
1 'polypeptide(L)'
;MKQFDQAGRRLAEAMAAAFRPYLDAKTRERGYPSLDEALLEMTANHLKSELTELLGQPASVQRRSPLQVFQAAFSEPNRLLAELGTEPPARDPMAVRALPGDLYDLAPASSSELGEAVWEAHLAWGLAKAAAVKNPVAVLLTANLMDRSRLEPIFDAHGLELETADTFDRFEDLLAQSPAQVVIDLTHPASEEAVAASAAFRVVAYGPHVDEDAMARARMLGANDVLTRSSFFRQSGWIVGGSV
;
A
#
# COMPACT_ATOMS: atom_id res chain seq x y z
N MET A 1 11.10 5.27 12.45
CA MET A 1 9.97 4.75 13.27
C MET A 1 9.38 5.84 14.17
N LYS A 2 10.09 6.36 15.18
CA LYS A 2 9.54 7.39 16.11
C LYS A 2 8.85 8.60 15.45
N GLN A 3 9.39 9.12 14.34
CA GLN A 3 8.82 10.27 13.62
C GLN A 3 7.51 9.92 12.88
N PHE A 4 7.42 8.71 12.32
CA PHE A 4 6.19 8.22 11.67
C PHE A 4 5.08 8.01 12.70
N ASP A 5 5.40 7.36 13.82
CA ASP A 5 4.45 7.10 14.90
C ASP A 5 3.96 8.40 15.56
N GLN A 6 4.82 9.42 15.65
CA GLN A 6 4.45 10.74 16.16
C GLN A 6 3.54 11.49 15.17
N ALA A 7 3.86 11.47 13.88
CA ALA A 7 3.04 12.10 12.84
C ALA A 7 1.65 11.43 12.76
N GLY A 8 1.58 10.11 12.86
CA GLY A 8 0.32 9.36 12.94
C GLY A 8 -0.54 9.77 14.12
N ARG A 9 0.02 9.81 15.34
CA ARG A 9 -0.73 10.25 16.54
C ARG A 9 -1.27 11.67 16.41
N ARG A 10 -0.44 12.62 15.93
CA ARG A 10 -0.87 14.01 15.71
C ARG A 10 -2.02 14.10 14.70
N LEU A 11 -1.97 13.31 13.63
CA LEU A 11 -3.03 13.28 12.63
C LEU A 11 -4.34 12.70 13.20
N ALA A 12 -4.26 11.60 13.95
CA ALA A 12 -5.44 10.99 14.59
C ALA A 12 -6.13 11.98 15.53
N GLU A 13 -5.37 12.67 16.38
CA GLU A 13 -5.87 13.68 17.31
C GLU A 13 -6.53 14.86 16.57
N ALA A 14 -5.87 15.39 15.54
CA ALA A 14 -6.37 16.52 14.76
C ALA A 14 -7.68 16.16 14.03
N MET A 15 -7.74 15.00 13.38
CA MET A 15 -8.96 14.54 12.70
C MET A 15 -10.10 14.28 13.68
N ALA A 16 -9.86 13.59 14.79
CA ALA A 16 -10.89 13.35 15.80
C ALA A 16 -11.46 14.66 16.36
N ALA A 17 -10.59 15.64 16.65
CA ALA A 17 -11.00 16.96 17.14
C ALA A 17 -11.80 17.77 16.10
N ALA A 18 -11.54 17.57 14.80
CA ALA A 18 -12.21 18.28 13.72
C ALA A 18 -13.59 17.72 13.37
N PHE A 19 -13.89 16.46 13.71
CA PHE A 19 -15.12 15.78 13.29
C PHE A 19 -16.39 16.54 13.67
N ARG A 20 -16.55 16.87 14.96
CA ARG A 20 -17.77 17.52 15.46
C ARG A 20 -17.95 18.95 14.92
N PRO A 21 -16.94 19.85 15.00
CA PRO A 21 -17.05 21.19 14.42
C PRO A 21 -17.36 21.18 12.92
N TYR A 22 -16.77 20.24 12.17
CA TYR A 22 -17.01 20.10 10.73
C TYR A 22 -18.45 19.66 10.44
N LEU A 23 -18.93 18.61 11.11
CA LEU A 23 -20.29 18.11 10.92
C LEU A 23 -21.34 19.16 11.31
N ASP A 24 -21.13 19.87 12.41
CA ASP A 24 -22.04 20.95 12.85
C ASP A 24 -22.05 22.11 11.85
N ALA A 25 -20.91 22.44 11.23
CA ALA A 25 -20.83 23.43 10.17
C ALA A 25 -21.57 22.96 8.90
N LYS A 26 -21.35 21.72 8.47
CA LYS A 26 -21.97 21.16 7.26
C LYS A 26 -23.46 20.94 7.37
N THR A 27 -23.95 20.43 8.49
CA THR A 27 -25.40 20.30 8.74
C THR A 27 -26.09 21.67 8.73
N ARG A 28 -25.47 22.71 9.34
CA ARG A 28 -25.98 24.09 9.30
C ARG A 28 -25.97 24.68 7.89
N GLU A 29 -24.89 24.49 7.13
CA GLU A 29 -24.78 24.95 5.73
C GLU A 29 -25.90 24.36 4.86
N ARG A 30 -26.30 23.11 5.13
CA ARG A 30 -27.36 22.40 4.40
C ARG A 30 -28.77 22.63 4.94
N GLY A 31 -28.91 23.28 6.10
CA GLY A 31 -30.21 23.45 6.76
C GLY A 31 -30.80 22.14 7.32
N TYR A 32 -29.95 21.16 7.62
CA TYR A 32 -30.36 19.89 8.22
C TYR A 32 -30.65 20.04 9.71
N PRO A 33 -31.50 19.16 10.29
CA PRO A 33 -31.74 19.15 11.72
C PRO A 33 -30.46 18.84 12.51
N SER A 34 -30.42 19.32 13.76
CA SER A 34 -29.38 18.92 14.70
C SER A 34 -29.48 17.43 15.00
N LEU A 35 -28.35 16.74 15.01
CA LEU A 35 -28.26 15.31 15.33
C LEU A 35 -28.03 15.11 16.85
N ASP A 36 -28.36 13.91 17.33
CA ASP A 36 -28.21 13.54 18.75
C ASP A 36 -26.76 13.65 19.23
N GLU A 37 -26.51 14.48 20.25
CA GLU A 37 -25.16 14.78 20.70
C GLU A 37 -24.40 13.56 21.26
N ALA A 38 -25.09 12.66 21.95
CA ALA A 38 -24.47 11.49 22.57
C ALA A 38 -24.02 10.50 21.49
N LEU A 39 -24.82 10.30 20.45
CA LEU A 39 -24.45 9.46 19.32
C LEU A 39 -23.33 10.07 18.47
N LEU A 40 -23.31 11.40 18.31
CA LEU A 40 -22.19 12.08 17.66
C LEU A 40 -20.88 11.93 18.42
N GLU A 41 -20.93 12.02 19.75
CA GLU A 41 -19.76 11.79 20.61
C GLU A 41 -19.28 10.33 20.51
N MET A 42 -20.20 9.36 20.48
CA MET A 42 -19.85 7.96 20.23
C MET A 42 -19.18 7.77 18.87
N THR A 43 -19.69 8.43 17.82
CA THR A 43 -19.12 8.38 16.47
C THR A 43 -17.71 8.98 16.42
N ALA A 44 -17.49 10.12 17.07
CA ALA A 44 -16.18 10.76 17.17
C ALA A 44 -15.16 9.88 17.90
N ASN A 45 -15.59 9.21 18.98
CA ASN A 45 -14.74 8.27 19.72
C ASN A 45 -14.41 7.01 18.92
N HIS A 46 -15.39 6.48 18.17
CA HIS A 46 -15.15 5.35 17.27
C HIS A 46 -14.16 5.72 16.15
N LEU A 47 -14.36 6.86 15.50
CA LEU A 47 -13.44 7.41 14.50
C LEU A 47 -12.02 7.55 15.07
N LYS A 48 -11.88 8.10 16.29
CA LYS A 48 -10.58 8.21 16.96
C LYS A 48 -9.93 6.85 17.17
N SER A 49 -10.70 5.85 17.58
CA SER A 49 -10.21 4.47 17.74
C SER A 49 -9.72 3.89 16.42
N GLU A 50 -10.51 3.97 15.34
CA GLU A 50 -10.12 3.46 14.02
C GLU A 50 -8.88 4.17 13.47
N LEU A 51 -8.79 5.49 13.61
CA LEU A 51 -7.62 6.27 13.21
C LEU A 51 -6.38 5.87 14.01
N THR A 52 -6.52 5.68 15.32
CA THR A 52 -5.40 5.27 16.18
C THR A 52 -4.91 3.88 15.81
N GLU A 53 -5.82 2.95 15.54
CA GLU A 53 -5.49 1.60 15.10
C GLU A 53 -4.78 1.61 13.74
N LEU A 54 -5.36 2.27 12.72
CA LEU A 54 -4.75 2.38 11.39
C LEU A 54 -3.35 3.02 11.47
N LEU A 55 -3.24 4.15 12.17
CA LEU A 55 -2.02 4.95 12.19
C LEU A 55 -0.94 4.37 13.12
N GLY A 56 -1.31 3.42 13.99
CA GLY A 56 -0.38 2.63 14.79
C GLY A 56 0.25 1.45 14.04
N GLN A 57 -0.26 1.09 12.86
CA GLN A 57 0.29 0.00 12.05
C GLN A 57 1.55 0.42 11.26
N PRO A 58 2.42 -0.52 10.87
CA PRO A 58 3.51 -0.25 9.94
C PRO A 58 3.05 0.40 8.63
N ALA A 59 3.86 1.31 8.08
CA ALA A 59 3.51 2.06 6.87
C ALA A 59 3.14 1.16 5.67
N SER A 60 3.78 0.00 5.54
CA SER A 60 3.57 -0.97 4.46
C SER A 60 2.23 -1.70 4.52
N VAL A 61 1.59 -1.79 5.69
CA VAL A 61 0.31 -2.50 5.87
C VAL A 61 -0.91 -1.57 5.91
N GLN A 62 -0.70 -0.25 6.03
CA GLN A 62 -1.77 0.75 6.02
C GLN A 62 -2.40 0.88 4.62
N ARG A 63 -3.44 0.09 4.34
CA ARG A 63 -4.15 0.03 3.05
C ARG A 63 -5.16 1.17 2.83
N ARG A 64 -5.81 1.66 3.89
CA ARG A 64 -6.74 2.81 3.83
C ARG A 64 -5.99 4.11 4.13
N SER A 65 -6.48 5.21 3.57
CA SER A 65 -6.02 6.54 3.99
C SER A 65 -6.79 7.04 5.22
N PRO A 66 -6.21 7.93 6.04
CA PRO A 66 -6.91 8.57 7.16
C PRO A 66 -8.18 9.30 6.73
N LEU A 67 -8.18 9.92 5.55
CA LEU A 67 -9.37 10.56 4.98
C LEU A 67 -10.48 9.54 4.67
N GLN A 68 -10.13 8.35 4.15
CA GLN A 68 -11.12 7.29 3.92
C GLN A 68 -11.72 6.74 5.21
N VAL A 69 -10.96 6.75 6.33
CA VAL A 69 -11.50 6.42 7.66
C VAL A 69 -12.44 7.51 8.14
N PHE A 70 -12.02 8.78 8.02
CA PHE A 70 -12.86 9.94 8.36
C PHE A 70 -14.17 9.99 7.58
N GLN A 71 -14.13 9.76 6.26
CA GLN A 71 -15.31 9.72 5.39
C GLN A 71 -16.27 8.58 5.76
N ALA A 72 -15.76 7.42 6.19
CA ALA A 72 -16.60 6.30 6.59
C ALA A 72 -17.43 6.57 7.86
N ALA A 73 -16.95 7.45 8.74
CA ALA A 73 -17.67 7.86 9.94
C ALA A 73 -18.98 8.60 9.64
N PHE A 74 -19.19 9.07 8.40
CA PHE A 74 -20.44 9.73 8.00
C PHE A 74 -21.59 8.76 7.75
N SER A 75 -21.35 7.44 7.75
CA SER A 75 -22.43 6.44 7.65
C SER A 75 -23.51 6.62 8.72
N GLU A 76 -23.12 6.89 9.97
CA GLU A 76 -24.06 7.13 11.08
C GLU A 76 -24.83 8.46 10.95
N PRO A 77 -24.20 9.64 10.74
CA PRO A 77 -24.94 10.86 10.42
C PRO A 77 -25.91 10.73 9.25
N ASN A 78 -25.51 10.02 8.18
CA ASN A 78 -26.38 9.76 7.03
C ASN A 78 -27.60 8.92 7.43
N ARG A 79 -27.42 7.86 8.23
CA ARG A 79 -28.52 7.04 8.75
C ARG A 79 -29.50 7.86 9.59
N LEU A 80 -28.99 8.74 10.46
CA LEU A 80 -29.83 9.57 11.32
C LEU A 80 -30.66 10.59 10.55
N LEU A 81 -30.08 11.26 9.55
CA LEU A 81 -30.83 12.18 8.70
C LEU A 81 -31.95 11.46 7.95
N ALA A 82 -31.70 10.22 7.50
CA ALA A 82 -32.72 9.39 6.87
C ALA A 82 -33.84 8.98 7.83
N GLU A 83 -33.50 8.60 9.07
CA GLU A 83 -34.49 8.27 10.12
C GLU A 83 -35.36 9.47 10.51
N LEU A 84 -34.80 10.68 10.43
CA LEU A 84 -35.53 11.94 10.62
C LEU A 84 -36.40 12.33 9.41
N GLY A 85 -36.37 11.56 8.31
CA GLY A 85 -37.10 11.86 7.09
C GLY A 85 -36.55 13.06 6.32
N THR A 86 -35.29 13.42 6.54
CA THR A 86 -34.63 14.54 5.83
C THR A 86 -34.48 14.17 4.35
N GLU A 87 -34.89 15.07 3.45
CA GLU A 87 -34.74 14.83 2.01
C GLU A 87 -33.27 14.96 1.59
N PRO A 88 -32.68 13.95 0.91
CA PRO A 88 -31.32 14.04 0.39
C PRO A 88 -31.19 15.13 -0.68
N PRO A 89 -30.04 15.83 -0.77
CA PRO A 89 -29.84 16.87 -1.76
C PRO A 89 -29.59 16.27 -3.14
N ALA A 90 -29.77 17.07 -4.19
CA ALA A 90 -29.18 16.74 -5.49
C ALA A 90 -27.65 16.77 -5.36
N ARG A 91 -26.98 15.67 -5.74
CA ARG A 91 -25.53 15.52 -5.62
C ARG A 91 -24.84 15.54 -6.96
N ASP A 92 -23.62 16.06 -6.97
CA ASP A 92 -22.75 16.03 -8.15
C ASP A 92 -22.42 14.57 -8.55
N PRO A 93 -22.49 14.20 -9.85
CA PRO A 93 -22.20 12.84 -10.29
C PRO A 93 -20.78 12.34 -9.98
N MET A 94 -19.78 13.22 -9.91
CA MET A 94 -18.42 12.84 -9.51
C MET A 94 -18.37 12.58 -8.00
N ALA A 95 -19.02 13.40 -7.18
CA ALA A 95 -19.14 13.18 -5.74
C ALA A 95 -19.83 11.86 -5.41
N VAL A 96 -20.93 11.53 -6.12
CA VAL A 96 -21.63 10.23 -5.98
C VAL A 96 -20.71 9.06 -6.34
N ARG A 97 -19.89 9.19 -7.39
CA ARG A 97 -18.93 8.13 -7.77
C ARG A 97 -17.80 7.97 -6.75
N ALA A 98 -17.29 9.08 -6.21
CA ALA A 98 -16.21 9.06 -5.23
C ALA A 98 -16.66 8.54 -3.87
N LEU A 99 -17.86 8.93 -3.42
CA LEU A 99 -18.43 8.64 -2.11
C LEU A 99 -19.90 8.22 -2.24
N PRO A 100 -20.16 6.99 -2.73
CA PRO A 100 -21.53 6.52 -2.98
C PRO A 100 -22.37 6.39 -1.71
N GLY A 101 -21.74 6.16 -0.56
CA GLY A 101 -22.43 6.02 0.74
C GLY A 101 -22.78 7.35 1.42
N ASP A 102 -22.29 8.48 0.92
CA ASP A 102 -22.51 9.79 1.55
C ASP A 102 -23.81 10.46 1.04
N LEU A 103 -24.95 9.84 1.31
CA LEU A 103 -26.27 10.21 0.79
C LEU A 103 -26.64 11.69 0.98
N TYR A 104 -26.22 12.31 2.08
CA TYR A 104 -26.54 13.68 2.45
C TYR A 104 -25.43 14.69 2.12
N ASP A 105 -24.37 14.24 1.43
CA ASP A 105 -23.26 15.08 0.96
C ASP A 105 -22.54 15.81 2.11
N LEU A 106 -22.26 15.05 3.17
CA LEU A 106 -21.69 15.53 4.43
C LEU A 106 -20.18 15.31 4.50
N ALA A 107 -19.65 14.28 3.86
CA ALA A 107 -18.27 13.87 4.03
C ALA A 107 -17.32 14.80 3.25
N PRO A 108 -16.16 15.16 3.82
CA PRO A 108 -15.21 16.06 3.16
C PRO A 108 -14.61 15.39 1.92
N ALA A 109 -14.45 16.15 0.83
CA ALA A 109 -13.76 15.66 -0.35
C ALA A 109 -12.23 15.66 -0.15
N SER A 110 -11.72 16.52 0.72
CA SER A 110 -10.30 16.59 1.08
C SER A 110 -10.07 16.94 2.56
N SER A 111 -8.87 16.65 3.08
CA SER A 111 -8.51 17.04 4.45
C SER A 111 -8.34 18.55 4.64
N SER A 112 -8.21 19.35 3.57
CA SER A 112 -8.12 20.81 3.70
C SER A 112 -9.45 21.42 4.15
N GLU A 113 -10.57 20.75 3.89
CA GLU A 113 -11.89 21.16 4.38
C GLU A 113 -12.04 21.02 5.90
N LEU A 114 -11.16 20.26 6.55
CA LEU A 114 -11.16 20.03 8.00
C LEU A 114 -10.35 21.08 8.78
N GLY A 115 -9.80 22.07 8.09
CA GLY A 115 -9.00 23.15 8.67
C GLY A 115 -7.48 22.92 8.55
N GLU A 116 -6.74 24.01 8.72
CA GLU A 116 -5.28 24.08 8.51
C GLU A 116 -4.51 23.06 9.36
N ALA A 117 -4.86 22.93 10.64
CA ALA A 117 -4.18 21.99 11.54
C ALA A 117 -4.29 20.53 11.08
N VAL A 118 -5.44 20.13 10.53
CA VAL A 118 -5.64 18.78 9.98
C VAL A 118 -4.88 18.61 8.68
N TRP A 119 -4.92 19.63 7.81
CA TRP A 119 -4.20 19.62 6.54
C TRP A 119 -2.69 19.44 6.74
N GLU A 120 -2.08 20.26 7.61
CA GLU A 120 -0.65 20.16 7.94
C GLU A 120 -0.28 18.80 8.53
N ALA A 121 -1.08 18.30 9.47
CA ALA A 121 -0.85 17.00 10.08
C ALA A 121 -0.94 15.86 9.04
N HIS A 122 -1.87 15.97 8.08
CA HIS A 122 -2.02 14.99 7.02
C HIS A 122 -0.79 14.99 6.10
N LEU A 123 -0.32 16.16 5.68
CA LEU A 123 0.89 16.28 4.86
C LEU A 123 2.13 15.75 5.58
N ALA A 124 2.31 16.10 6.87
CA ALA A 124 3.41 15.61 7.68
C ALA A 124 3.40 14.09 7.82
N TRP A 125 2.23 13.49 8.05
CA TRP A 125 2.07 12.04 8.05
C TRP A 125 2.37 11.43 6.67
N GLY A 126 1.90 12.02 5.58
CA GLY A 126 2.15 11.53 4.23
C GLY A 126 3.64 11.48 3.89
N LEU A 127 4.39 12.53 4.24
CA LEU A 127 5.85 12.56 4.11
C LEU A 127 6.52 11.51 4.99
N ALA A 128 6.10 11.39 6.25
CA ALA A 128 6.65 10.40 7.17
C ALA A 128 6.33 8.96 6.73
N LYS A 129 5.14 8.72 6.15
CA LYS A 129 4.74 7.42 5.57
C LYS A 129 5.63 7.09 4.39
N ALA A 130 5.79 8.02 3.45
CA ALA A 130 6.65 7.84 2.29
C ALA A 130 8.09 7.51 2.68
N ALA A 131 8.63 8.19 3.70
CA ALA A 131 9.98 7.90 4.23
C ALA A 131 10.07 6.57 5.01
N ALA A 132 8.95 6.06 5.55
CA ALA A 132 8.91 4.82 6.32
C ALA A 132 8.60 3.58 5.48
N VAL A 133 7.97 3.74 4.32
CA VAL A 133 7.82 2.67 3.33
C VAL A 133 9.20 2.40 2.74
N LYS A 134 9.76 1.23 3.06
CA LYS A 134 10.93 0.71 2.35
C LYS A 134 10.51 0.28 0.95
N ASN A 135 11.39 0.44 -0.04
CA ASN A 135 11.14 -0.13 -1.35
C ASN A 135 10.99 -1.65 -1.21
N PRO A 136 10.04 -2.27 -1.93
CA PRO A 136 9.96 -3.71 -1.98
C PRO A 136 11.30 -4.28 -2.48
N VAL A 137 11.77 -5.36 -1.85
CA VAL A 137 13.06 -5.96 -2.17
C VAL A 137 12.85 -7.07 -3.20
N ALA A 138 13.68 -7.08 -4.24
CA ALA A 138 13.90 -8.21 -5.11
C ALA A 138 15.19 -8.93 -4.69
N VAL A 139 15.19 -10.26 -4.77
CA VAL A 139 16.35 -11.07 -4.42
C VAL A 139 16.91 -11.71 -5.69
N LEU A 140 18.21 -11.58 -5.91
CA LEU A 140 18.96 -12.22 -6.99
C LEU A 140 19.93 -13.26 -6.43
N LEU A 141 19.74 -14.52 -6.80
CA LEU A 141 20.76 -15.57 -6.64
C LEU A 141 21.63 -15.63 -7.89
N THR A 142 22.91 -15.31 -7.76
CA THR A 142 23.90 -15.44 -8.86
C THR A 142 25.31 -15.56 -8.33
N ALA A 143 26.14 -16.34 -9.02
CA ALA A 143 27.59 -16.36 -8.80
C ALA A 143 28.32 -15.26 -9.60
N ASN A 144 27.61 -14.56 -10.49
CA ASN A 144 28.20 -13.59 -11.41
C ASN A 144 27.95 -12.15 -10.97
N LEU A 145 28.98 -11.52 -10.40
CA LEU A 145 28.93 -10.14 -9.93
C LEU A 145 28.55 -9.12 -11.01
N MET A 146 28.75 -9.42 -12.31
CA MET A 146 28.34 -8.53 -13.40
C MET A 146 26.82 -8.50 -13.62
N ASP A 147 26.08 -9.49 -13.12
CA ASP A 147 24.62 -9.52 -13.28
C ASP A 147 23.96 -8.53 -12.32
N ARG A 148 24.50 -8.38 -11.12
CA ARG A 148 24.07 -7.34 -10.17
C ARG A 148 24.13 -5.94 -10.79
N SER A 149 25.30 -5.52 -11.27
CA SER A 149 25.50 -4.15 -11.75
C SER A 149 24.64 -3.78 -12.97
N ARG A 150 24.22 -4.79 -13.75
CA ARG A 150 23.30 -4.62 -14.88
C ARG A 150 21.83 -4.58 -14.45
N LEU A 151 21.48 -5.27 -13.37
CA LEU A 151 20.11 -5.39 -12.89
C LEU A 151 19.73 -4.29 -11.90
N GLU A 152 20.65 -3.85 -11.05
CA GLU A 152 20.42 -2.82 -10.02
C GLU A 152 19.74 -1.56 -10.59
N PRO A 153 20.20 -0.96 -11.72
CA PRO A 153 19.52 0.19 -12.31
C PRO A 153 18.11 -0.12 -12.86
N ILE A 154 17.87 -1.37 -13.27
CA ILE A 154 16.56 -1.79 -13.80
C ILE A 154 15.58 -1.94 -12.64
N PHE A 155 15.97 -2.59 -11.54
CA PHE A 155 15.15 -2.71 -10.34
C PHE A 155 14.87 -1.34 -9.70
N ASP A 156 15.89 -0.47 -9.61
CA ASP A 156 15.72 0.90 -9.11
C ASP A 156 14.70 1.69 -9.94
N ALA A 157 14.74 1.58 -11.27
CA ALA A 157 13.77 2.23 -12.16
C ALA A 157 12.33 1.73 -11.97
N HIS A 158 12.16 0.51 -11.44
CA HIS A 158 10.88 -0.08 -11.07
C HIS A 158 10.54 0.08 -9.57
N GLY A 159 11.32 0.88 -8.82
CA GLY A 159 11.08 1.13 -7.39
C GLY A 159 11.32 -0.09 -6.50
N LEU A 160 12.18 -1.01 -6.93
CA LEU A 160 12.57 -2.20 -6.20
C LEU A 160 14.03 -2.09 -5.77
N GLU A 161 14.33 -2.43 -4.52
CA GLU A 161 15.72 -2.59 -4.07
C GLU A 161 16.22 -4.00 -4.43
N LEU A 162 17.43 -4.11 -4.98
CA LEU A 162 18.01 -5.41 -5.36
C LEU A 162 19.00 -5.90 -4.30
N GLU A 163 18.64 -6.98 -3.61
CA GLU A 163 19.53 -7.73 -2.73
C GLU A 163 20.10 -8.96 -3.45
N THR A 164 21.39 -9.23 -3.25
CA THR A 164 22.09 -10.33 -3.94
C THR A 164 22.55 -11.40 -2.97
N ALA A 165 22.39 -12.66 -3.36
CA ALA A 165 22.97 -13.83 -2.72
C ALA A 165 23.89 -14.56 -3.70
N ASP A 166 25.06 -14.96 -3.23
CA ASP A 166 26.05 -15.81 -3.91
C ASP A 166 26.13 -17.21 -3.30
N THR A 167 25.36 -17.47 -2.24
CA THR A 167 25.24 -18.75 -1.54
C THR A 167 23.77 -19.03 -1.24
N PHE A 168 23.44 -20.30 -1.04
CA PHE A 168 22.07 -20.71 -0.70
C PHE A 168 21.66 -20.20 0.70
N ASP A 169 22.54 -20.30 1.70
CA ASP A 169 22.26 -19.80 3.06
C ASP A 169 21.88 -18.31 3.06
N ARG A 170 22.64 -17.46 2.36
CA ARG A 170 22.32 -16.03 2.22
C ARG A 170 21.01 -15.82 1.47
N PHE A 171 20.71 -16.66 0.49
CA PHE A 171 19.46 -16.61 -0.25
C PHE A 171 18.26 -16.96 0.63
N GLU A 172 18.36 -17.98 1.48
CA GLU A 172 17.31 -18.33 2.45
C GLU A 172 17.05 -17.20 3.45
N ASP A 173 18.09 -16.56 3.98
CA ASP A 173 17.96 -15.39 4.86
C ASP A 173 17.20 -14.24 4.20
N LEU A 174 17.39 -14.06 2.90
CA LEU A 174 16.70 -13.04 2.10
C LEU A 174 15.26 -13.46 1.77
N LEU A 175 15.01 -14.74 1.47
CA LEU A 175 13.66 -15.28 1.26
C LEU A 175 12.79 -15.14 2.52
N ALA A 176 13.36 -15.36 3.71
CA ALA A 176 12.66 -15.20 4.99
C ALA A 176 12.13 -13.77 5.21
N GLN A 177 12.68 -12.78 4.50
CA GLN A 177 12.22 -11.39 4.54
C GLN A 177 11.05 -11.10 3.58
N SER A 178 10.49 -12.14 2.96
CA SER A 178 9.33 -12.08 2.05
C SER A 178 9.53 -11.08 0.89
N PRO A 179 10.49 -11.34 -0.01
CA PRO A 179 10.78 -10.44 -1.11
C PRO A 179 9.60 -10.33 -2.09
N ALA A 180 9.49 -9.19 -2.75
CA ALA A 180 8.47 -8.95 -3.77
C ALA A 180 8.71 -9.74 -5.05
N GLN A 181 9.97 -10.08 -5.33
CA GLN A 181 10.35 -10.88 -6.50
C GLN A 181 11.63 -11.66 -6.22
N VAL A 182 11.73 -12.85 -6.81
CA VAL A 182 12.91 -13.71 -6.78
C VAL A 182 13.44 -13.88 -8.19
N VAL A 183 14.75 -13.70 -8.37
CA VAL A 183 15.47 -13.91 -9.62
C VAL A 183 16.60 -14.93 -9.40
N ILE A 184 16.65 -15.95 -10.25
CA ILE A 184 17.60 -17.06 -10.09
C ILE A 184 18.40 -17.26 -11.37
N ASP A 185 19.73 -17.17 -11.25
CA ASP A 185 20.67 -17.62 -12.26
C ASP A 185 20.76 -19.14 -12.25
N LEU A 186 20.29 -19.80 -13.32
CA LEU A 186 20.33 -21.25 -13.46
C LEU A 186 21.75 -21.82 -13.56
N THR A 187 22.76 -20.97 -13.80
CA THR A 187 24.17 -21.42 -13.75
C THR A 187 24.69 -21.54 -12.31
N HIS A 188 23.95 -21.01 -11.33
CA HIS A 188 24.31 -21.15 -9.92
C HIS A 188 24.14 -22.62 -9.46
N PRO A 189 25.10 -23.20 -8.73
CA PRO A 189 25.01 -24.61 -8.28
C PRO A 189 23.78 -24.94 -7.45
N ALA A 190 23.31 -23.97 -6.63
CA ALA A 190 22.11 -24.11 -5.80
C ALA A 190 20.81 -23.67 -6.51
N SER A 191 20.79 -23.52 -7.84
CA SER A 191 19.64 -22.96 -8.56
C SER A 191 18.37 -23.80 -8.42
N GLU A 192 18.46 -25.12 -8.48
CA GLU A 192 17.29 -26.01 -8.33
C GLU A 192 16.71 -25.94 -6.91
N GLU A 193 17.57 -25.96 -5.90
CA GLU A 193 17.20 -25.81 -4.50
C GLU A 193 16.53 -24.46 -4.24
N ALA A 194 17.10 -23.39 -4.80
CA ALA A 194 16.56 -22.04 -4.72
C ALA A 194 15.19 -21.89 -5.38
N VAL A 195 14.96 -22.50 -6.55
CA VAL A 195 13.65 -22.46 -7.21
C VAL A 195 12.61 -23.17 -6.33
N ALA A 196 12.94 -24.36 -5.80
CA ALA A 196 12.05 -25.12 -4.94
C ALA A 196 11.70 -24.38 -3.64
N ALA A 197 12.69 -23.76 -2.99
CA ALA A 197 12.50 -22.96 -1.78
C ALA A 197 11.66 -21.69 -2.02
N SER A 198 11.58 -21.23 -3.27
CA SER A 198 10.91 -19.99 -3.65
C SER A 198 9.47 -20.17 -4.15
N ALA A 199 8.88 -21.36 -4.02
CA ALA A 199 7.57 -21.71 -4.60
C ALA A 199 6.41 -20.79 -4.17
N ALA A 200 6.52 -20.07 -3.04
CA ALA A 200 5.53 -19.11 -2.56
C ALA A 200 5.67 -17.70 -3.17
N PHE A 201 6.74 -17.43 -3.91
CA PHE A 201 7.08 -16.13 -4.47
C PHE A 201 6.97 -16.14 -5.99
N ARG A 202 7.01 -14.94 -6.59
CA ARG A 202 7.19 -14.83 -8.04
C ARG A 202 8.66 -15.02 -8.41
N VAL A 203 8.95 -16.13 -9.06
CA VAL A 203 10.29 -16.58 -9.45
C VAL A 203 10.51 -16.38 -10.95
N VAL A 204 11.57 -15.65 -11.29
CA VAL A 204 12.08 -15.51 -12.66
C VAL A 204 13.46 -16.16 -12.72
N ALA A 205 13.58 -17.25 -13.47
CA ALA A 205 14.85 -17.93 -13.67
C ALA A 205 15.45 -17.57 -15.05
N TYR A 206 16.77 -17.47 -15.12
CA TYR A 206 17.46 -17.27 -16.39
C TYR A 206 18.72 -18.10 -16.50
N GLY A 207 19.04 -18.56 -17.71
CA GLY A 207 20.18 -19.44 -17.94
C GLY A 207 20.67 -19.49 -19.38
N PRO A 208 21.72 -20.26 -19.67
CA PRO A 208 22.21 -20.47 -21.03
C PRO A 208 21.13 -21.14 -21.90
N HIS A 209 21.00 -20.70 -23.15
CA HIS A 209 20.04 -21.28 -24.10
C HIS A 209 20.32 -22.75 -24.46
N VAL A 210 21.53 -23.22 -24.20
CA VAL A 210 21.97 -24.60 -24.47
C VAL A 210 21.60 -25.58 -23.35
N ASP A 211 21.13 -25.07 -22.21
CA ASP A 211 20.78 -25.89 -21.04
C ASP A 211 19.24 -26.03 -20.93
N GLU A 212 18.66 -26.68 -21.94
CA GLU A 212 17.20 -26.89 -22.03
C GLU A 212 16.68 -27.72 -20.85
N ASP A 213 17.49 -28.65 -20.36
CA ASP A 213 17.17 -29.52 -19.23
C ASP A 213 17.06 -28.75 -17.92
N ALA A 214 18.02 -27.85 -17.62
CA ALA A 214 17.92 -26.99 -16.43
C ALA A 214 16.71 -26.05 -16.51
N MET A 215 16.43 -25.50 -17.70
CA MET A 215 15.25 -24.65 -17.90
C MET A 215 13.94 -25.43 -17.72
N ALA A 216 13.86 -26.67 -18.18
CA ALA A 216 12.70 -27.54 -17.97
C ALA A 216 12.51 -27.88 -16.49
N ARG A 217 13.59 -28.24 -15.78
CA ARG A 217 13.56 -28.51 -14.33
C ARG A 217 13.10 -27.30 -13.53
N ALA A 218 13.61 -26.10 -13.83
CA ALA A 218 13.18 -24.88 -13.15
C ALA A 218 11.66 -24.63 -13.27
N ARG A 219 11.07 -24.88 -14.45
CA ARG A 219 9.61 -24.79 -14.62
C ARG A 219 8.86 -25.82 -13.78
N MET A 220 9.34 -27.07 -13.77
CA MET A 220 8.74 -28.14 -12.97
C MET A 220 8.78 -27.85 -11.47
N LEU A 221 9.84 -27.17 -11.00
CA LEU A 221 10.02 -26.78 -9.60
C LEU A 221 9.23 -25.52 -9.21
N GLY A 222 8.56 -24.87 -10.16
CA GLY A 222 7.62 -23.77 -9.89
C GLY A 222 8.10 -22.37 -10.31
N ALA A 223 9.17 -22.25 -11.10
CA ALA A 223 9.54 -20.96 -11.67
C ALA A 223 8.43 -20.41 -12.59
N ASN A 224 8.01 -19.15 -12.38
CA ASN A 224 6.93 -18.53 -13.16
C ASN A 224 7.40 -18.21 -14.58
N ASP A 225 8.58 -17.58 -14.70
CA ASP A 225 9.20 -17.24 -15.97
C ASP A 225 10.58 -17.89 -16.05
N VAL A 226 10.89 -18.54 -17.18
CA VAL A 226 12.21 -19.14 -17.42
C VAL A 226 12.74 -18.69 -18.77
N LEU A 227 13.78 -17.86 -18.74
CA LEU A 227 14.27 -17.09 -19.89
C LEU A 227 15.70 -17.47 -20.25
N THR A 228 16.06 -17.34 -21.53
CA THR A 228 17.47 -17.39 -21.92
C THR A 228 18.16 -16.12 -21.42
N ARG A 229 19.45 -16.22 -21.07
CA ARG A 229 20.25 -15.07 -20.57
C ARG A 229 20.15 -13.86 -21.49
N SER A 230 20.23 -14.06 -22.80
CA SER A 230 20.10 -12.97 -23.78
C SER A 230 18.71 -12.33 -23.80
N SER A 231 17.64 -13.10 -23.58
CA SER A 231 16.27 -12.57 -23.52
C SER A 231 16.02 -11.82 -22.21
N PHE A 232 16.48 -12.40 -21.09
CA PHE A 232 16.36 -11.84 -19.75
C PHE A 232 16.96 -10.43 -19.65
N PHE A 233 18.14 -10.21 -20.22
CA PHE A 233 18.78 -8.88 -20.21
C PHE A 233 18.28 -7.92 -21.30
N ARG A 234 17.52 -8.39 -22.30
CA ARG A 234 17.01 -7.54 -23.39
C ARG A 234 15.64 -6.95 -23.07
N GLN A 235 14.83 -7.68 -22.31
CA GLN A 235 13.46 -7.33 -21.98
C GLN A 235 13.38 -7.08 -20.47
N SER A 236 12.52 -6.17 -20.01
CA SER A 236 12.25 -5.95 -18.58
C SER A 236 10.82 -6.34 -18.17
N GLY A 237 10.00 -6.84 -19.12
CA GLY A 237 8.60 -7.20 -18.88
C GLY A 237 8.37 -8.34 -17.88
N TRP A 238 9.46 -8.97 -17.40
CA TRP A 238 9.43 -9.97 -16.35
C TRP A 238 9.54 -9.37 -14.94
N ILE A 239 9.73 -8.05 -14.75
CA ILE A 239 9.77 -7.43 -13.42
C ILE A 239 8.34 -7.25 -12.87
N VAL A 240 8.13 -7.55 -11.58
CA VAL A 240 6.84 -7.35 -10.92
C VAL A 240 6.45 -5.87 -11.02
N GLY A 241 5.23 -5.58 -11.52
CA GLY A 241 4.73 -4.22 -11.73
C GLY A 241 4.87 -3.69 -13.16
N GLY A 242 5.35 -4.48 -14.11
CA GLY A 242 5.33 -4.14 -15.53
C GLY A 242 3.93 -4.23 -16.13
N SER A 243 3.14 -3.15 -16.03
CA SER A 243 2.13 -2.88 -17.04
C SER A 243 2.85 -2.52 -18.35
N VAL A 244 2.46 -3.19 -19.44
CA VAL A 244 2.63 -2.65 -20.79
C VAL A 244 1.82 -1.36 -20.91
#